data_AF-A0A0J6K9N7-F1
#
_entry.id   AF-A0A0J6K9N7-F1
#
_cell.length_a   1.000
_cell.length_b   1.000
_cell.length_c   1.000
_cell.angle_alpha   90.00
_cell.angle_beta   90.00
_cell.angle_gamma   90.00
#
_symmetry.space_group_name_H-M   'P 1'
#
loop_
_entity.id
_entity.type
_entity.pdbx_description
1 polymer ?
#
loop_
_entity_poly.entity_id
_entity_poly.type
_entity_poly.pdbx_seq_one_letter_code
_entity_poly.pdbx_strand_id
1 'polypeptide(L)'
;MTLPITRGLLRQGIDPGLPLEAMLRIVEAVQELLALPDNDFMWTSWRDAEQALAEVVPELARLRAGQLPERSALVRWFAPTCYLQEVSISSGWSDAYIQLAAWFDELEPRLWPAA
;
A
#
# COMPACT_ATOMS: atom_id res chain seq x y z
N MET A 1 -14.36 10.46 -7.56
CA MET A 1 -13.10 10.79 -6.85
C MET A 1 -11.94 10.58 -7.81
N THR A 2 -10.90 11.42 -7.80
CA THR A 2 -9.71 11.22 -8.64
C THR A 2 -8.63 10.47 -7.86
N LEU A 3 -7.88 9.59 -8.53
CA LEU A 3 -6.75 8.84 -7.97
C LEU A 3 -5.42 9.38 -8.54
N PRO A 4 -5.05 10.65 -8.30
CA PRO A 4 -3.89 11.27 -8.94
C PRO A 4 -2.58 10.58 -8.56
N ILE A 5 -2.40 10.16 -7.30
CA ILE A 5 -1.18 9.47 -6.87
C ILE A 5 -1.11 8.10 -7.51
N THR A 6 -2.17 7.30 -7.38
CA THR A 6 -2.20 5.92 -7.87
C THR A 6 -2.03 5.88 -9.38
N ARG A 7 -2.77 6.71 -10.14
CA ARG A 7 -2.64 6.78 -11.61
C ARG A 7 -1.28 7.31 -12.05
N GLY A 8 -0.74 8.30 -11.33
CA GLY A 8 0.60 8.83 -11.60
C GLY A 8 1.65 7.73 -11.43
N LEU A 9 1.59 7.01 -10.30
CA LEU A 9 2.49 5.91 -9.97
C LEU A 9 2.39 4.76 -10.98
N LEU A 10 1.19 4.28 -11.30
CA LEU A 10 0.97 3.22 -12.30
C LEU A 10 1.47 3.59 -13.71
N ARG A 11 1.50 4.89 -14.05
CA ARG A 11 2.03 5.35 -15.34
C ARG A 11 3.55 5.54 -15.33
N GLN A 12 4.11 6.04 -14.22
CA GLN A 12 5.51 6.44 -14.13
C GLN A 12 6.42 5.31 -13.61
N GLY A 13 5.85 4.33 -12.92
CA GLY A 13 6.60 3.33 -12.18
C GLY A 13 7.21 3.88 -10.89
N ILE A 14 7.97 3.03 -10.21
CA ILE A 14 8.82 3.40 -9.08
C ILE A 14 10.25 3.64 -9.54
N ASP A 15 11.03 4.36 -8.74
CA ASP A 15 12.49 4.43 -8.87
C ASP A 15 13.12 3.56 -7.77
N PRO A 16 13.60 2.35 -8.08
CA PRO A 16 14.22 1.47 -7.11
C PRO A 16 15.56 1.99 -6.55
N GLY A 17 16.16 3.01 -7.17
CA GLY A 17 17.36 3.71 -6.69
C GLY A 17 17.09 4.62 -5.48
N LEU A 18 15.83 4.95 -5.23
CA LEU A 18 15.35 5.75 -4.10
C LEU A 18 14.29 4.94 -3.33
N PRO A 19 14.70 3.88 -2.61
CA PRO A 19 13.77 2.85 -2.14
C PRO A 19 12.79 3.35 -1.08
N LEU A 20 13.17 4.32 -0.26
CA LEU A 20 12.29 4.88 0.77
C LEU A 20 11.21 5.78 0.15
N GLU A 21 11.61 6.60 -0.81
CA GLU A 21 10.72 7.44 -1.61
C GLU A 21 9.76 6.57 -2.43
N ALA A 22 10.26 5.52 -3.07
CA ALA A 22 9.44 4.56 -3.80
C ALA A 22 8.42 3.86 -2.88
N MET A 23 8.82 3.45 -1.67
CA MET A 23 7.93 2.85 -0.68
C MET A 23 6.87 3.86 -0.21
N LEU A 24 7.24 5.13 0.02
CA LEU A 24 6.30 6.19 0.33
C LEU A 24 5.21 6.31 -0.73
N ARG A 25 5.58 6.31 -2.02
CA ARG A 25 4.62 6.40 -3.13
C ARG A 25 3.66 5.21 -3.17
N ILE A 26 4.14 3.99 -2.89
CA ILE A 26 3.31 2.79 -2.79
C ILE A 26 2.28 2.93 -1.67
N VAL A 27 2.72 3.33 -0.47
CA VAL A 27 1.81 3.50 0.68
C VAL A 27 0.81 4.65 0.47
N GLU A 28 1.19 5.71 -0.23
CA GLU A 28 0.24 6.76 -0.64
C GLU A 28 -0.81 6.26 -1.63
N ALA A 29 -0.44 5.37 -2.56
CA ALA A 29 -1.40 4.74 -3.46
C ALA A 29 -2.36 3.80 -2.71
N VAL A 30 -1.85 3.04 -1.72
CA VAL A 30 -2.70 2.23 -0.83
C VAL A 30 -3.70 3.10 -0.08
N GLN A 31 -3.27 4.25 0.46
CA GLN A 31 -4.16 5.19 1.13
C GLN A 31 -5.27 5.71 0.19
N GLU A 32 -4.93 6.13 -1.04
CA GLU A 32 -5.91 6.58 -2.02
C GLU A 32 -6.92 5.49 -2.39
N LEU A 33 -6.46 4.25 -2.58
CA LEU A 33 -7.31 3.11 -2.93
C LEU A 33 -8.25 2.77 -1.79
N LEU A 34 -7.77 2.71 -0.54
CA LEU A 34 -8.60 2.44 0.63
C LEU A 34 -9.64 3.53 0.92
N ALA A 35 -9.37 4.77 0.50
CA ALA A 35 -10.29 5.89 0.67
C ALA A 35 -11.45 5.91 -0.34
N LEU A 36 -11.45 5.04 -1.37
CA LEU A 36 -12.54 4.98 -2.36
C LEU A 36 -13.90 4.74 -1.67
N PRO A 37 -14.95 5.51 -2.04
CA PRO A 37 -16.25 5.46 -1.36
C PRO A 37 -16.99 4.13 -1.57
N ASP A 38 -16.66 3.41 -2.64
CA ASP A 38 -17.34 2.17 -3.05
C ASP A 38 -16.52 0.91 -2.68
N ASN A 39 -15.56 1.03 -1.76
CA ASN A 39 -14.81 -0.13 -1.29
C ASN A 39 -15.71 -1.10 -0.50
N ASP A 40 -15.57 -2.38 -0.81
CA ASP A 40 -16.25 -3.47 -0.12
C ASP A 40 -15.28 -4.15 0.87
N PHE A 41 -15.57 -3.97 2.16
CA PHE A 41 -14.79 -4.50 3.28
C PHE A 41 -15.33 -5.82 3.85
N MET A 42 -16.34 -6.44 3.22
CA MET A 42 -17.07 -7.60 3.76
C MET A 42 -16.19 -8.81 4.12
N TRP A 43 -15.06 -8.98 3.42
CA TRP A 43 -14.10 -10.09 3.63
C TRP A 43 -12.80 -9.65 4.32
N THR A 44 -12.85 -8.55 5.06
CA THR A 44 -11.69 -8.00 5.77
C THR A 44 -11.93 -7.95 7.27
N SER A 45 -10.88 -7.78 8.08
CA SER A 45 -11.06 -7.43 9.50
C SER A 45 -11.43 -5.97 9.73
N TRP A 46 -11.38 -5.14 8.69
CA TRP A 46 -11.78 -3.75 8.76
C TRP A 46 -13.29 -3.66 8.62
N ARG A 47 -13.91 -2.85 9.48
CA ARG A 47 -15.33 -2.55 9.41
C ARG A 47 -15.64 -1.63 8.23
N ASP A 48 -14.72 -0.72 7.93
CA ASP A 48 -14.88 0.37 6.98
C ASP A 48 -13.52 0.97 6.58
N ALA A 49 -13.58 1.94 5.67
CA ALA A 49 -12.42 2.71 5.23
C ALA A 49 -11.74 3.47 6.37
N GLU A 50 -12.47 3.96 7.36
CA GLU A 50 -11.90 4.70 8.50
C GLU A 50 -10.92 3.81 9.28
N GLN A 51 -11.34 2.58 9.60
CA GLN A 51 -10.50 1.62 10.29
C GLN A 51 -9.28 1.21 9.46
N ALA A 52 -9.45 0.98 8.15
CA ALA A 52 -8.35 0.64 7.26
C ALA A 52 -7.32 1.79 7.18
N LEU A 53 -7.79 3.03 7.03
CA LEU A 53 -6.94 4.21 6.97
C LEU A 53 -6.24 4.49 8.30
N ALA A 54 -6.86 4.17 9.43
CA ALA A 54 -6.24 4.29 10.75
C ALA A 54 -4.98 3.40 10.90
N GLU A 55 -4.88 2.29 10.16
CA GLU A 55 -3.66 1.49 10.10
C GLU A 55 -2.60 2.08 9.16
N VAL A 56 -3.02 2.71 8.05
CA VAL A 56 -2.10 3.21 7.02
C VAL A 56 -1.46 4.56 7.39
N VAL A 57 -2.24 5.45 8.01
CA VAL A 57 -1.81 6.83 8.32
C VAL A 57 -0.53 6.90 9.17
N PRO A 58 -0.35 6.08 10.23
CA PRO A 58 0.88 6.09 11.04
C PRO A 58 2.13 5.71 10.24
N GLU A 59 2.05 4.68 9.40
CA GLU A 59 3.19 4.22 8.61
C GLU A 59 3.56 5.23 7.52
N LEU A 60 2.55 5.85 6.91
CA LEU A 60 2.74 6.94 5.97
C LEU A 60 3.42 8.15 6.63
N ALA A 61 3.05 8.49 7.87
CA ALA A 61 3.69 9.56 8.62
C ALA A 61 5.18 9.27 8.90
N ARG A 62 5.53 8.02 9.22
CA ARG A 62 6.94 7.60 9.37
C ARG A 62 7.72 7.77 8.07
N LEU A 63 7.19 7.24 6.97
CA LEU A 63 7.82 7.34 5.65
C LEU A 63 8.04 8.80 5.23
N ARG A 64 7.05 9.69 5.47
CA ARG A 64 7.19 11.14 5.22
C ARG A 64 8.24 11.82 6.09
N ALA A 65 8.49 11.31 7.28
CA ALA A 65 9.56 11.78 8.16
C ALA A 65 10.94 11.21 7.79
N GLY A 66 11.05 10.46 6.68
CA GLY A 66 12.29 9.77 6.30
C GLY A 66 12.62 8.58 7.20
N GLN A 67 11.64 8.09 7.97
CA GLN A 67 11.79 6.96 8.87
C GLN A 67 11.22 5.70 8.25
N LEU A 68 11.98 4.62 8.35
CA LEU A 68 11.52 3.31 7.89
C LEU A 68 10.55 2.70 8.91
N PRO A 69 9.33 2.31 8.51
CA PRO A 69 8.42 1.51 9.34
C PRO A 69 9.03 0.20 9.84
N GLU A 70 8.36 -0.41 10.82
CA GLU A 70 8.61 -1.81 11.13
C GLU A 70 8.23 -2.67 9.92
N ARG A 71 9.10 -3.61 9.53
CA ARG A 71 8.86 -4.48 8.36
C ARG A 71 7.50 -5.17 8.43
N SER A 72 7.16 -5.70 9.60
CA SER A 72 5.92 -6.44 9.83
C SER A 72 4.65 -5.59 9.63
N ALA A 73 4.74 -4.28 9.81
CA ALA A 73 3.63 -3.36 9.61
C ALA A 73 3.21 -3.28 8.13
N LEU A 74 4.18 -3.31 7.20
CA LEU A 74 3.91 -3.27 5.77
C LEU A 74 3.73 -4.65 5.14
N VAL A 75 4.50 -5.67 5.56
CA VAL A 75 4.41 -7.03 5.01
C VAL A 75 2.99 -7.59 5.11
N ARG A 76 2.29 -7.34 6.22
CA ARG A 76 0.90 -7.80 6.39
C ARG A 76 -0.09 -7.22 5.38
N TRP A 77 0.24 -6.15 4.67
CA TRP A 77 -0.60 -5.58 3.60
C TRP A 77 -0.34 -6.20 2.24
N PHE A 78 0.77 -6.92 2.06
CA PHE A 78 1.12 -7.53 0.76
C PHE A 78 1.27 -9.05 0.84
N ALA A 79 1.12 -9.64 2.03
CA ALA A 79 1.10 -11.07 2.22
C ALA A 79 -0.08 -11.73 1.46
N PRO A 80 0.06 -12.99 1.02
CA PRO A 80 -1.05 -13.73 0.43
C PRO A 80 -2.27 -13.75 1.36
N THR A 81 -3.47 -13.60 0.80
CA THR A 81 -4.76 -13.60 1.52
C THR A 81 -4.87 -12.52 2.60
N CYS A 82 -4.11 -11.42 2.47
CA CYS A 82 -4.24 -10.30 3.39
C CYS A 82 -5.50 -9.47 3.14
N TYR A 83 -5.90 -8.69 4.14
CA TYR A 83 -7.08 -7.83 4.04
C TYR A 83 -7.00 -6.82 2.89
N LEU A 84 -5.79 -6.35 2.54
CA LEU A 84 -5.62 -5.44 1.41
C LEU A 84 -5.86 -6.15 0.06
N GLN A 85 -5.48 -7.43 -0.05
CA GLN A 85 -5.80 -8.24 -1.23
C GLN A 85 -7.31 -8.48 -1.34
N GLU A 86 -7.97 -8.89 -0.25
CA GLU A 86 -9.40 -9.20 -0.24
C GLU A 86 -10.26 -7.97 -0.57
N VAL A 87 -9.93 -6.81 0.01
CA VAL A 87 -10.62 -5.56 -0.30
C VAL A 87 -10.36 -5.14 -1.75
N SER A 88 -9.16 -5.39 -2.30
CA SER A 88 -8.83 -5.06 -3.70
C SER A 88 -9.70 -5.84 -4.69
N ILE A 89 -9.96 -7.11 -4.40
CA ILE A 89 -10.77 -8.01 -5.22
C ILE A 89 -12.22 -7.57 -5.16
N SER A 90 -12.74 -7.39 -3.94
CA SER A 90 -14.14 -7.04 -3.71
C SER A 90 -14.48 -5.64 -4.24
N SER A 91 -13.48 -4.74 -4.32
CA SER A 91 -13.64 -3.34 -4.71
C SER A 91 -13.18 -3.03 -6.15
N GLY A 92 -12.76 -4.03 -6.92
CA GLY A 92 -12.47 -3.90 -8.36
C GLY A 92 -11.14 -3.23 -8.71
N TRP A 93 -10.13 -3.27 -7.83
CA TRP A 93 -8.80 -2.72 -8.09
C TRP A 93 -7.65 -3.72 -7.89
N SER A 94 -7.92 -5.02 -8.06
CA SER A 94 -6.90 -6.09 -7.97
C SER A 94 -5.68 -5.88 -8.84
N ASP A 95 -5.83 -5.36 -10.05
CA ASP A 95 -4.68 -5.11 -10.94
C ASP A 95 -3.72 -4.08 -10.33
N ALA A 96 -4.27 -3.03 -9.70
CA ALA A 96 -3.47 -2.05 -8.97
C ALA A 96 -2.78 -2.71 -7.77
N TYR A 97 -3.50 -3.53 -6.99
CA TYR A 97 -2.91 -4.28 -5.88
C TYR A 97 -1.74 -5.17 -6.33
N ILE A 98 -1.91 -5.96 -7.40
CA ILE A 98 -0.86 -6.85 -7.91
C ILE A 98 0.40 -6.04 -8.27
N GLN A 99 0.22 -4.89 -8.92
CA GLN A 99 1.36 -4.05 -9.28
C GLN A 99 2.04 -3.43 -8.04
N LEU A 100 1.26 -2.98 -7.05
CA LEU A 100 1.80 -2.45 -5.79
C LEU A 100 2.54 -3.54 -5.00
N ALA A 101 2.01 -4.76 -4.94
CA ALA A 101 2.63 -5.91 -4.30
C ALA A 101 3.96 -6.29 -4.99
N ALA A 102 3.99 -6.33 -6.31
CA ALA A 102 5.21 -6.60 -7.07
C ALA A 102 6.32 -5.57 -6.79
N TRP A 103 5.95 -4.29 -6.68
CA TRP A 103 6.90 -3.24 -6.29
C TRP A 103 7.32 -3.32 -4.83
N PHE A 104 6.41 -3.70 -3.93
CA PHE A 104 6.76 -3.97 -2.55
C PHE A 104 7.81 -5.08 -2.45
N ASP A 105 7.60 -6.21 -3.14
CA ASP A 105 8.54 -7.34 -3.18
C ASP A 105 9.92 -6.94 -3.73
N GLU A 106 9.97 -6.01 -4.69
CA GLU A 106 11.24 -5.48 -5.23
C GLU A 106 12.00 -4.60 -4.21
N LEU A 107 11.27 -3.80 -3.43
CA LEU A 107 11.85 -2.80 -2.52
C LEU A 107 12.15 -3.36 -1.13
N GLU A 108 11.34 -4.29 -0.64
CA GLU A 108 11.46 -4.88 0.69
C GLU A 108 12.91 -5.30 1.03
N PRO A 109 13.61 -6.13 0.23
CA PRO A 109 14.96 -6.57 0.57
C PRO A 109 16.01 -5.44 0.55
N ARG A 110 15.71 -4.30 -0.07
CA ARG A 110 16.60 -3.12 -0.10
C ARG A 110 16.45 -2.29 1.17
N LEU A 111 15.25 -2.26 1.74
CA LEU A 111 14.93 -1.49 2.94
C LEU A 111 15.18 -2.30 4.21
N TRP A 112 14.88 -3.59 4.19
CA TRP A 112 15.12 -4.53 5.27
C TRP A 112 15.95 -5.71 4.76
N PRO A 113 17.27 -5.54 4.56
CA PRO A 113 18.14 -6.62 4.13
C PRO A 113 18.14 -7.74 5.18
N ALA A 114 18.13 -8.99 4.72
CA ALA A 114 18.38 -10.13 5.59
C ALA A 114 19.76 -9.96 6.26
N ALA A 115 19.81 -10.13 7.58
CA ALA A 115 21.04 -10.05 8.36
C ALA A 115 22.04 -11.16 8.00
#